data_AF-A0A7C5U0S8-F1
#
_entry.id   AF-A0A7C5U0S8-F1
#
_cell.length_a   1.000
_cell.length_b   1.000
_cell.length_c   1.000
_cell.angle_alpha   90.00
_cell.angle_beta   90.00
_cell.angle_gamma   90.00
#
_symmetry.space_group_name_H-M   'P 1'
#
loop_
_entity.id
_entity.type
_entity.pdbx_description
1 polymer ?
#
loop_
_entity_poly.entity_id
_entity_poly.type
_entity_poly.pdbx_seq_one_letter_code
_entity_poly.pdbx_strand_id
1 'polypeptide(L)'
;MLSINELRQVASEICSRYGTLCFTSRDPDELVLFGLTWVENFYYVDPVECSRDLKCVETIFEMHSTVFKLALEGRYAVNTSRELLESAVKRVLALREIATPGLS
;
A
#
# COMPACT_ATOMS: atom_id res chain seq x y z
N MET A 1 -8.53 2.94 -16.56
CA MET A 1 -7.25 2.46 -16.01
C MET A 1 -6.31 3.65 -15.98
N LEU A 2 -5.77 3.99 -14.81
CA LEU A 2 -4.84 5.12 -14.70
C LEU A 2 -3.51 4.77 -15.35
N SER A 3 -2.87 5.77 -15.94
CA SER A 3 -1.47 5.73 -16.36
C SER A 3 -0.54 5.69 -15.15
N ILE A 4 0.70 5.26 -15.37
CA ILE A 4 1.69 5.21 -14.30
C ILE A 4 2.02 6.58 -13.71
N ASN A 5 1.93 7.64 -14.52
CA ASN A 5 2.13 9.02 -14.06
C ASN A 5 1.01 9.46 -13.12
N GLU A 6 -0.24 9.07 -13.39
CA GLU A 6 -1.36 9.33 -12.49
C GLU A 6 -1.23 8.55 -11.18
N LEU A 7 -0.79 7.29 -11.24
CA LEU A 7 -0.50 6.48 -10.05
C LEU A 7 0.60 7.11 -9.19
N ARG A 8 1.67 7.62 -9.83
CA ARG A 8 2.75 8.35 -9.14
C ARG A 8 2.26 9.62 -8.49
N GLN A 9 1.37 10.35 -9.14
CA GLN A 9 0.78 11.56 -8.56
C GLN A 9 -0.02 11.21 -7.32
N VAL A 10 -0.92 10.22 -7.40
CA VAL A 10 -1.70 9.76 -6.25
C VAL A 10 -0.79 9.31 -5.10
N ALA A 11 0.22 8.49 -5.40
CA ALA A 11 1.16 8.03 -4.38
C ALA A 11 1.92 9.19 -3.72
N SER A 12 2.40 10.16 -4.53
CA SER A 12 3.10 11.37 -4.07
C SER A 12 2.25 12.23 -3.13
N GLU A 13 0.97 12.42 -3.48
CA GLU A 13 0.03 13.21 -2.68
C GLU A 13 -0.23 12.54 -1.32
N ILE A 14 -0.44 11.21 -1.32
CA ILE A 14 -0.71 10.44 -0.11
C ILE A 14 0.52 10.44 0.80
N CYS A 15 1.70 10.04 0.30
CA CYS A 15 2.89 9.94 1.15
C CYS A 15 3.29 11.30 1.74
N SER A 16 3.17 12.38 0.97
CA SER A 16 3.49 13.74 1.44
C SER A 16 2.52 14.18 2.54
N ARG A 17 1.22 13.87 2.39
CA ARG A 17 0.21 14.20 3.40
C ARG A 17 0.45 13.47 4.73
N TYR A 18 0.86 12.21 4.68
CA TYR A 18 1.03 11.38 5.88
C TYR A 18 2.48 11.32 6.39
N GLY A 19 3.39 12.10 5.79
CA GLY A 19 4.80 12.17 6.22
C GLY A 19 5.55 10.86 6.05
N THR A 20 5.20 10.05 5.04
CA THR A 20 5.88 8.79 4.75
C THR A 20 6.88 8.95 3.61
N LEU A 21 7.75 7.95 3.41
CA LEU A 21 8.65 7.94 2.27
C LEU A 21 7.84 8.01 0.96
N CYS A 22 8.23 8.95 0.10
CA CYS A 22 7.61 9.20 -1.19
C CYS A 22 8.44 8.64 -2.34
N PHE A 23 7.76 8.28 -3.42
CA PHE A 23 8.42 7.94 -4.68
C PHE A 23 8.93 9.20 -5.38
N THR A 24 10.08 9.08 -6.01
CA THR A 24 10.73 10.09 -6.84
C THR A 24 10.58 9.74 -8.31
N SER A 25 10.93 10.68 -9.20
CA SER A 25 10.95 10.45 -10.65
C SER A 25 12.01 9.45 -11.11
N ARG A 26 12.96 9.07 -10.23
CA ARG A 26 14.02 8.10 -10.54
C ARG A 26 13.65 6.68 -10.14
N ASP A 27 12.65 6.52 -9.27
CA ASP A 27 12.21 5.20 -8.84
C ASP A 27 11.56 4.46 -10.01
N PRO A 28 11.71 3.13 -10.11
CA PRO A 28 11.09 2.36 -11.18
C PRO A 28 9.56 2.31 -11.03
N ASP A 29 8.85 2.19 -12.15
CA ASP A 29 7.38 2.17 -12.19
C ASP A 29 6.81 0.98 -11.40
N GLU A 30 7.52 -0.15 -11.44
CA GLU A 30 7.22 -1.37 -10.72
C GLU A 30 7.21 -1.15 -9.20
N LEU A 31 8.05 -0.23 -8.68
CA LEU A 31 8.09 0.07 -7.25
C LEU A 31 6.85 0.86 -6.80
N VAL A 32 6.33 1.74 -7.67
CA VAL A 32 5.07 2.46 -7.41
C VAL A 32 3.90 1.49 -7.40
N LEU A 33 3.84 0.58 -8.38
CA LEU A 33 2.84 -0.48 -8.44
C LEU A 33 2.93 -1.40 -7.21
N PHE A 34 4.13 -1.80 -6.82
CA PHE A 34 4.36 -2.61 -5.64
C PHE A 34 3.80 -1.96 -4.38
N GLY A 35 4.10 -0.67 -4.16
CA GLY A 35 3.64 0.06 -2.99
C GLY A 35 2.12 0.28 -2.96
N LEU A 36 1.51 0.64 -4.09
CA LEU A 36 0.06 0.85 -4.15
C LEU A 36 -0.72 -0.47 -3.99
N THR A 37 -0.28 -1.53 -4.67
CA THR A 37 -0.90 -2.86 -4.51
C THR A 37 -0.71 -3.41 -3.10
N TRP A 38 0.39 -3.08 -2.42
CA TRP A 38 0.58 -3.40 -1.01
C TRP A 38 -0.49 -2.72 -0.14
N VAL A 39 -0.62 -1.39 -0.28
CA VAL A 39 -1.60 -0.59 0.49
C VAL A 39 -3.03 -1.05 0.24
N GLU A 40 -3.36 -1.47 -0.98
CA GLU A 40 -4.69 -1.95 -1.36
C GLU A 40 -5.17 -3.17 -0.56
N ASN A 41 -4.25 -4.03 -0.10
CA ASN A 41 -4.60 -5.17 0.77
C ASN A 41 -5.28 -4.71 2.07
N PHE A 42 -4.96 -3.51 2.55
CA PHE A 42 -5.48 -2.96 3.80
C PHE A 42 -6.72 -2.10 3.62
N TYR A 43 -7.41 -2.21 2.48
CA TYR A 43 -8.72 -1.56 2.29
C TYR A 43 -9.78 -2.21 3.18
N TYR A 44 -9.72 -3.53 3.27
CA TYR A 44 -10.70 -4.36 3.97
C TYR A 44 -10.09 -5.21 5.09
N VAL A 45 -8.76 -5.28 5.17
CA VAL A 45 -8.05 -5.97 6.24
C VAL A 45 -7.43 -4.94 7.17
N ASP A 46 -7.69 -5.07 8.47
CA ASP A 46 -7.02 -4.27 9.49
C ASP A 46 -5.62 -4.85 9.75
N PRO A 47 -4.54 -4.12 9.43
CA PRO A 47 -3.16 -4.58 9.64
C PRO A 47 -2.83 -4.81 11.12
N VAL A 48 -3.44 -4.07 12.05
CA VAL A 48 -3.21 -4.24 13.49
C VAL A 48 -3.78 -5.57 13.97
N GLU A 49 -5.01 -5.88 13.59
CA GLU A 49 -5.63 -7.16 13.93
C GLU A 49 -4.91 -8.31 13.24
N CYS A 50 -4.63 -8.17 11.93
CA CYS A 50 -3.97 -9.17 11.12
C CYS A 50 -2.57 -9.52 11.65
N SER A 51 -1.83 -8.55 12.19
CA SER A 51 -0.48 -8.79 12.74
C SER A 51 -0.43 -9.81 13.89
N ARG A 52 -1.57 -10.10 14.52
CA ARG A 52 -1.70 -11.04 15.64
C ARG A 52 -2.02 -12.47 15.19
N ASP A 53 -2.32 -12.67 13.90
CA ASP A 53 -2.62 -13.96 13.31
C ASP A 53 -1.66 -14.25 12.16
N LEU A 54 -0.77 -15.22 12.36
CA LEU A 54 0.22 -15.63 11.36
C LEU A 54 -0.44 -16.00 10.03
N LYS A 55 -1.60 -16.67 10.07
CA LYS A 55 -2.30 -17.08 8.86
C LYS A 55 -2.86 -15.88 8.10
N CYS A 56 -3.31 -14.85 8.81
CA CYS A 56 -3.72 -13.60 8.17
C CYS A 56 -2.55 -12.93 7.45
N VAL A 57 -1.40 -12.83 8.12
CA VAL A 57 -0.17 -12.26 7.53
C VAL A 57 0.26 -13.02 6.28
N GLU A 58 0.30 -14.36 6.34
CA GLU A 58 0.60 -15.21 5.18
C GLU A 58 -0.36 -14.94 4.02
N THR A 59 -1.66 -14.86 4.32
CA THR A 59 -2.69 -14.59 3.31
C THR A 59 -2.49 -13.23 2.64
N ILE A 60 -2.10 -12.19 3.39
CA ILE A 60 -1.81 -10.87 2.84
C ILE A 60 -0.63 -10.92 1.87
N PHE A 61 0.43 -11.66 2.19
CA PHE A 61 1.56 -11.82 1.28
C PHE A 61 1.19 -12.56 -0.01
N GLU A 62 0.36 -13.60 0.08
CA GLU A 62 -0.15 -14.32 -1.08
C GLU A 62 -1.04 -13.44 -1.96
N MET A 63 -1.96 -12.70 -1.33
CA MET A 63 -2.84 -11.75 -2.01
C MET A 63 -2.02 -10.65 -2.70
N HIS A 64 -1.09 -10.03 -2.00
CA HIS A 64 -0.21 -9.00 -2.56
C HIS A 64 0.59 -9.53 -3.73
N SER A 65 1.24 -10.69 -3.58
CA SER A 65 2.04 -11.30 -4.65
C SER A 65 1.19 -11.56 -5.91
N THR A 66 -0.04 -12.03 -5.72
CA THR A 66 -0.98 -12.29 -6.81
C THR A 66 -1.41 -11.00 -7.50
N VAL A 67 -1.85 -10.01 -6.73
CA VAL A 67 -2.32 -8.72 -7.25
C VAL A 67 -1.19 -7.97 -7.95
N PHE A 68 0.00 -7.94 -7.35
CA PHE A 68 1.17 -7.28 -7.93
C PHE A 68 1.58 -7.92 -9.26
N LYS A 69 1.62 -9.26 -9.34
CA LYS A 69 1.87 -9.97 -10.59
C LYS A 69 0.85 -9.60 -11.67
N LEU A 70 -0.44 -9.61 -11.33
CA LEU A 70 -1.49 -9.24 -12.29
C LEU A 70 -1.39 -7.77 -12.73
N ALA A 71 -0.95 -6.87 -11.84
CA ALA A 71 -0.73 -5.46 -12.17
C ALA A 71 0.43 -5.29 -13.16
N LEU A 72 1.55 -6.00 -12.96
CA LEU A 72 2.68 -6.02 -13.91
C LEU A 72 2.28 -6.57 -15.28
N GLU A 73 1.41 -7.57 -15.32
CA GLU A 73 0.86 -8.13 -16.56
C GLU A 73 -0.18 -7.22 -17.23
N GLY A 74 -0.53 -6.07 -16.63
CA GLY A 74 -1.58 -5.17 -17.13
C GLY A 74 -3.00 -5.75 -17.01
N ARG A 75 -3.17 -6.81 -16.21
CA ARG A 75 -4.42 -7.55 -16.01
C ARG A 75 -5.16 -7.15 -14.73
N TYR A 76 -4.61 -6.21 -13.99
CA TYR A 76 -5.21 -5.65 -12.80
C TYR A 76 -5.06 -4.13 -12.80
N ALA A 77 -6.15 -3.44 -12.49
CA ALA A 77 -6.15 -2.00 -12.31
C ALA A 77 -6.20 -1.71 -10.81
N VAL A 78 -5.14 -1.09 -10.30
CA VAL A 78 -5.05 -0.65 -8.90
C VAL A 78 -6.22 0.29 -8.60
N ASN A 79 -6.95 0.01 -7.52
CA ASN A 79 -7.99 0.92 -7.05
C ASN A 79 -7.32 2.12 -6.38
N THR A 80 -7.63 3.33 -6.84
CA THR A 80 -7.06 4.57 -6.28
C THR A 80 -8.11 5.45 -5.63
N SER A 81 -9.19 4.84 -5.11
CA SER A 81 -10.14 5.54 -4.27
C SER A 81 -9.40 6.22 -3.14
N ARG A 82 -9.40 7.56 -3.14
CA ARG A 82 -8.62 8.36 -2.19
C ARG A 82 -9.01 8.05 -0.76
N GLU A 83 -10.31 7.90 -0.49
CA GLU A 83 -10.81 7.55 0.84
C GLU A 83 -10.24 6.20 1.34
N LEU A 84 -10.24 5.17 0.48
CA LEU A 84 -9.72 3.85 0.83
C LEU A 84 -8.19 3.87 1.01
N LEU A 85 -7.46 4.54 0.11
CA LEU A 85 -6.01 4.71 0.23
C LEU A 85 -5.63 5.41 1.54
N GLU A 86 -6.28 6.52 1.84
CA GLU A 86 -6.00 7.30 3.06
C GLU A 86 -6.30 6.50 4.33
N SER A 87 -7.43 5.78 4.34
CA SER A 87 -7.81 4.89 5.44
C SER A 87 -6.78 3.77 5.63
N ALA A 88 -6.37 3.12 4.55
CA ALA A 88 -5.40 2.04 4.57
C ALA A 88 -4.02 2.48 5.05
N VAL A 89 -3.50 3.61 4.55
CA VAL A 89 -2.22 4.18 4.99
C VAL A 89 -2.25 4.51 6.48
N LYS A 90 -3.33 5.14 6.98
CA LYS A 90 -3.48 5.41 8.42
C LYS A 90 -3.41 4.14 9.26
N ARG A 91 -4.09 3.07 8.84
CA ARG A 91 -4.07 1.79 9.55
C ARG A 91 -2.69 1.14 9.54
N VAL A 92 -1.98 1.19 8.42
CA VAL A 92 -0.59 0.69 8.32
C VAL A 92 0.34 1.49 9.22
N LEU A 93 0.17 2.81 9.29
CA LEU A 93 0.95 3.65 10.20
C LEU A 93 0.63 3.37 11.67
N ALA A 94 -0.62 3.08 12.02
CA ALA A 94 -0.98 2.68 13.37
C ALA A 94 -0.30 1.37 13.78
N LEU A 95 -0.11 0.42 12.86
CA LEU A 95 0.67 -0.80 13.13
C LEU A 95 2.12 -0.48 13.50
N ARG A 96 2.77 0.49 12.86
CA ARG A 96 4.14 0.92 13.19
C ARG A 96 4.24 1.38 14.65
N GLU A 97 3.32 2.20 15.12
CA GLU A 97 3.33 2.71 16.50
C GLU A 97 3.24 1.59 17.55
N ILE A 98 2.55 0.50 17.21
CA ILE A 98 2.39 -0.67 18.08
C ILE A 98 3.64 -1.57 18.02
N ALA A 99 4.23 -1.73 16.84
CA ALA A 99 5.40 -2.58 16.61
C ALA A 99 6.72 -1.95 17.10
N THR A 100 6.78 -0.63 17.26
CA THR A 100 7.95 0.11 17.76
C THR A 100 7.60 1.02 18.94
N PRO A 101 7.30 0.48 20.14
CA PRO A 101 7.04 1.33 21.30
C PRO A 101 8.33 2.08 21.70
N GLY A 102 8.35 3.42 21.57
CA GLY A 102 9.41 4.28 22.11
C GLY A 102 10.18 5.18 21.14
N LEU A 103 9.70 5.43 19.92
CA LEU A 103 10.32 6.36 18.96
C LEU A 103 9.45 7.60 18.64
N SER A 104 8.48 7.92 19.50
CA SER A 104 7.67 9.14 19.46
C SER A 104 8.19 10.19 20.43
#